data_AF-B5T006-F1
#
_entry.id   AF-B5T006-F1
#
_cell.length_a   1.000
_cell.length_b   1.000
_cell.length_c   1.000
_cell.angle_alpha   90.00
_cell.angle_beta   90.00
_cell.angle_gamma   90.00
#
_symmetry.space_group_name_H-M   'P 1'
#
loop_
_entity.id
_entity.type
_entity.pdbx_description
1 polymer ?
#
loop_
_entity_poly.entity_id
_entity_poly.type
_entity_poly.pdbx_seq_one_letter_code
_entity_poly.pdbx_strand_id
1 'polypeptide(L)'
;MPLHVKRSQGTLDEDHNTITGSHNTVRSGSNNVVSGNDNTVISGNNNVMSGSHNTVIFGGDNFVSGSYHVVSGNHHVVTDNKNAVSGDHNTVSGTQNTVSGNHQIVSGSHGTVSGNHNTVSGRNNSVYGNKNIVSGSNHVVYGNNKVVTGG
;
A
#
# COMPACT_ATOMS: atom_id res chain seq x y z
N MET A 1 17.57 -41.19 -2.21
CA MET A 1 16.87 -40.02 -2.80
C MET A 1 15.99 -39.43 -1.71
N PRO A 2 16.17 -38.19 -1.24
CA PRO A 2 15.23 -37.64 -0.26
C PRO A 2 14.10 -36.87 -0.98
N LEU A 3 12.88 -37.37 -0.83
CA LEU A 3 11.65 -36.64 -1.12
C LEU A 3 11.56 -35.44 -0.15
N HIS A 4 11.65 -34.22 -0.67
CA HIS A 4 11.30 -33.03 0.10
C HIS A 4 9.78 -32.89 0.15
N VAL A 5 9.20 -33.30 1.27
CA VAL A 5 7.79 -33.02 1.60
C VAL A 5 7.69 -31.55 2.02
N LYS A 6 7.20 -30.67 1.14
CA LYS A 6 6.72 -29.35 1.58
C LYS A 6 5.40 -29.55 2.30
N ARG A 7 5.45 -29.60 3.64
CA ARG A 7 4.26 -29.49 4.49
C ARG A 7 3.72 -28.06 4.38
N SER A 8 2.66 -27.86 3.61
CA SER A 8 1.76 -26.72 3.79
C SER A 8 0.91 -27.01 5.03
N GLN A 9 1.23 -26.40 6.16
CA GLN A 9 0.29 -26.33 7.28
C GLN A 9 -0.82 -25.34 6.89
N GLY A 10 -1.79 -25.81 6.10
CA GLY A 10 -3.07 -25.12 5.92
C GLY A 10 -3.99 -25.50 7.07
N THR A 11 -4.27 -24.57 7.96
CA THR A 11 -5.39 -24.69 8.90
C THR A 11 -6.70 -24.52 8.16
N LEU A 12 -7.66 -25.37 8.52
CA LEU A 12 -8.96 -25.58 7.92
C LEU A 12 -9.92 -24.39 8.11
N ASP A 13 -10.56 -23.97 7.01
CA ASP A 13 -12.00 -23.66 6.82
C ASP A 13 -12.15 -22.58 5.70
N GLU A 14 -12.67 -23.02 4.55
CA GLU A 14 -13.31 -22.26 3.43
C GLU A 14 -12.81 -20.85 2.98
N ASP A 15 -11.61 -20.41 3.34
CA ASP A 15 -11.10 -19.11 2.90
C ASP A 15 -10.37 -19.22 1.55
N HIS A 16 -11.00 -18.69 0.49
CA HIS A 16 -10.58 -18.72 -0.93
C HIS A 16 -9.31 -17.87 -1.22
N ASN A 17 -8.22 -18.09 -0.51
CA ASN A 17 -6.96 -17.38 -0.74
C ASN A 17 -6.10 -18.11 -1.78
N THR A 18 -5.55 -17.38 -2.75
CA THR A 18 -4.54 -17.90 -3.70
C THR A 18 -3.17 -17.42 -3.28
N ILE A 19 -2.31 -18.32 -2.79
CA ILE A 19 -0.97 -17.98 -2.29
C ILE A 19 0.10 -18.71 -3.11
N THR A 20 0.99 -17.97 -3.77
CA THR A 20 2.08 -18.53 -4.59
C THR A 20 3.43 -17.92 -4.23
N GLY A 21 4.54 -18.66 -4.34
CA GLY A 21 5.89 -18.17 -4.01
C GLY A 21 6.40 -18.68 -2.65
N SER A 22 7.16 -17.87 -1.90
CA SER A 22 7.84 -18.29 -0.66
C SER A 22 7.53 -17.39 0.55
N HIS A 23 7.21 -17.99 1.70
CA HIS A 23 6.96 -17.28 2.97
C HIS A 23 5.84 -16.24 2.93
N ASN A 24 4.87 -16.42 2.03
CA ASN A 24 3.67 -15.58 2.03
C ASN A 24 2.65 -16.13 3.03
N THR A 25 2.01 -15.24 3.79
CA THR A 25 1.07 -15.61 4.85
C THR A 25 -0.20 -14.77 4.78
N VAL A 26 -1.37 -15.41 4.88
CA VAL A 26 -2.64 -14.75 5.19
C VAL A 26 -3.10 -15.29 6.53
N ARG A 27 -3.14 -14.43 7.56
CA ARG A 27 -3.49 -14.87 8.93
C ARG A 27 -5.00 -14.91 9.16
N SER A 28 -5.76 -14.01 8.53
CA SER A 28 -7.22 -13.96 8.64
C SER A 28 -7.83 -13.25 7.44
N GLY A 29 -8.88 -13.83 6.86
CA GLY A 29 -9.66 -13.26 5.76
C GLY A 29 -9.58 -14.09 4.48
N SER A 30 -10.39 -13.72 3.50
CA SER A 30 -10.73 -14.53 2.33
C SER A 30 -10.49 -13.79 1.01
N ASN A 31 -10.46 -14.53 -0.11
CA ASN A 31 -10.30 -13.98 -1.47
C ASN A 31 -9.01 -13.16 -1.69
N ASN A 32 -7.97 -13.36 -0.88
CA ASN A 32 -6.70 -12.68 -1.09
C ASN A 32 -5.87 -13.43 -2.15
N VAL A 33 -5.23 -12.70 -3.05
CA VAL A 33 -4.27 -13.22 -4.02
C VAL A 33 -2.89 -12.70 -3.64
N VAL A 34 -2.00 -13.57 -3.14
CA VAL A 34 -0.69 -13.18 -2.61
C VAL A 34 0.41 -13.95 -3.35
N SER A 35 1.27 -13.23 -4.07
CA SER A 35 2.36 -13.81 -4.85
C SER A 35 3.72 -13.16 -4.55
N GLY A 36 4.80 -13.93 -4.65
CA GLY A 36 6.17 -13.45 -4.48
C GLY A 36 6.81 -13.96 -3.20
N ASN A 37 7.46 -13.11 -2.42
CA ASN A 37 8.24 -13.53 -1.25
C ASN A 37 8.03 -12.68 0.00
N ASP A 38 7.76 -13.31 1.15
CA ASP A 38 7.64 -12.64 2.45
C ASP A 38 6.51 -11.59 2.52
N ASN A 39 5.41 -11.81 1.79
CA ASN A 39 4.23 -10.96 1.87
C ASN A 39 3.25 -11.45 2.94
N THR A 40 2.68 -10.53 3.73
CA THR A 40 1.76 -10.86 4.82
C THR A 40 0.46 -10.07 4.74
N VAL A 41 -0.68 -10.76 4.76
CA VAL A 41 -1.98 -10.18 5.10
C VAL A 41 -2.30 -10.58 6.55
N ILE A 42 -2.31 -9.62 7.46
CA ILE A 42 -2.60 -9.87 8.87
C ILE A 42 -4.11 -10.05 9.08
N SER A 43 -4.95 -9.22 8.46
CA SER A 43 -6.40 -9.37 8.45
C SER A 43 -6.95 -8.66 7.21
N GLY A 44 -7.83 -9.28 6.43
CA GLY A 44 -8.38 -8.59 5.27
C GLY A 44 -8.93 -9.50 4.19
N ASN A 45 -9.82 -8.95 3.36
CA ASN A 45 -10.45 -9.68 2.26
C ASN A 45 -10.11 -9.03 0.92
N ASN A 46 -10.12 -9.82 -0.16
CA ASN A 46 -9.99 -9.32 -1.54
C ASN A 46 -8.70 -8.53 -1.83
N ASN A 47 -7.62 -8.72 -1.07
CA ASN A 47 -6.37 -8.03 -1.35
C ASN A 47 -5.56 -8.76 -2.43
N VAL A 48 -4.99 -8.01 -3.37
CA VAL A 48 -4.06 -8.52 -4.38
C VAL A 48 -2.67 -7.99 -4.05
N MET A 49 -1.74 -8.89 -3.71
CA MET A 49 -0.38 -8.56 -3.32
C MET A 49 0.63 -9.27 -4.20
N SER A 50 1.60 -8.54 -4.75
CA SER A 50 2.73 -9.09 -5.49
C SER A 50 4.05 -8.43 -5.11
N GLY A 51 5.15 -9.19 -5.21
CA GLY A 51 6.50 -8.68 -4.95
C GLY A 51 7.05 -9.20 -3.64
N SER A 52 7.67 -8.34 -2.82
CA SER A 52 8.38 -8.81 -1.62
C SER A 52 8.25 -7.96 -0.36
N HIS A 53 8.16 -8.60 0.81
CA HIS A 53 8.13 -7.93 2.11
C HIS A 53 6.98 -6.92 2.28
N ASN A 54 5.86 -7.12 1.58
CA ASN A 54 4.70 -6.24 1.71
C ASN A 54 3.80 -6.73 2.84
N THR A 55 3.21 -5.81 3.60
CA THR A 55 2.28 -6.13 4.68
C THR A 55 0.97 -5.35 4.53
N VAL A 56 -0.16 -6.05 4.50
CA VAL A 56 -1.48 -5.48 4.75
C VAL A 56 -1.87 -5.78 6.19
N ILE A 57 -2.02 -4.76 7.03
CA ILE A 57 -2.30 -4.93 8.47
C ILE A 57 -3.78 -5.25 8.70
N PHE A 58 -4.66 -4.42 8.15
CA PHE A 58 -6.11 -4.63 8.15
C PHE A 58 -6.73 -3.94 6.93
N GLY A 59 -7.79 -4.52 6.37
CA GLY A 59 -8.60 -3.91 5.31
C GLY A 59 -8.77 -4.78 4.07
N GLY A 60 -9.42 -4.27 3.05
CA GLY A 60 -9.80 -5.04 1.88
C GLY A 60 -9.75 -4.28 0.58
N ASP A 61 -9.81 -5.04 -0.51
CA ASP A 61 -9.83 -4.52 -1.88
C ASP A 61 -8.58 -3.68 -2.23
N ASN A 62 -7.43 -3.98 -1.61
CA ASN A 62 -6.17 -3.31 -1.91
C ASN A 62 -5.38 -4.03 -3.00
N PHE A 63 -4.76 -3.26 -3.90
CA PHE A 63 -3.73 -3.72 -4.82
C PHE A 63 -2.36 -3.23 -4.36
N VAL A 64 -1.45 -4.14 -4.02
CA VAL A 64 -0.12 -3.81 -3.50
C VAL A 64 0.94 -4.55 -4.31
N SER A 65 1.76 -3.83 -5.06
CA SER A 65 2.80 -4.43 -5.91
C SER A 65 4.15 -3.73 -5.79
N GLY A 66 5.17 -4.43 -5.34
CA GLY A 66 6.49 -3.85 -5.16
C GLY A 66 7.19 -4.44 -3.96
N SER A 67 7.89 -3.60 -3.19
CA SER A 67 8.58 -4.08 -2.00
C SER A 67 8.45 -3.19 -0.78
N TYR A 68 8.37 -3.82 0.40
CA TYR A 68 8.39 -3.16 1.70
C TYR A 68 7.23 -2.20 1.96
N HIS A 69 6.07 -2.43 1.35
CA HIS A 69 4.88 -1.64 1.63
C HIS A 69 4.24 -2.01 2.97
N VAL A 70 3.66 -1.03 3.67
CA VAL A 70 2.79 -1.24 4.83
C VAL A 70 1.46 -0.56 4.55
N VAL A 71 0.38 -1.34 4.46
CA VAL A 71 -0.93 -0.85 4.01
C VAL A 71 -2.01 -1.19 5.04
N SER A 72 -2.93 -0.26 5.27
CA SER A 72 -4.04 -0.42 6.20
C SER A 72 -5.26 0.38 5.72
N GLY A 73 -6.45 -0.20 5.72
CA GLY A 73 -7.64 0.42 5.11
C GLY A 73 -7.99 -0.21 3.77
N ASN A 74 -8.81 0.47 2.97
CA ASN A 74 -9.47 -0.14 1.83
C ASN A 74 -9.19 0.56 0.50
N HIS A 75 -9.34 -0.19 -0.59
CA HIS A 75 -9.32 0.34 -1.96
C HIS A 75 -8.02 1.10 -2.32
N HIS A 76 -6.89 0.72 -1.74
CA HIS A 76 -5.61 1.33 -2.07
C HIS A 76 -4.98 0.68 -3.31
N VAL A 77 -4.30 1.49 -4.12
CA VAL A 77 -3.36 1.03 -5.15
C VAL A 77 -1.98 1.51 -4.73
N VAL A 78 -1.09 0.60 -4.36
CA VAL A 78 0.24 0.93 -3.83
C VAL A 78 1.31 0.20 -4.64
N THR A 79 2.21 0.96 -5.27
CA THR A 79 3.29 0.40 -6.09
C THR A 79 4.68 0.84 -5.65
N ASP A 80 5.69 0.18 -6.21
CA ASP A 80 7.12 0.50 -6.13
C ASP A 80 7.82 0.11 -4.81
N ASN A 81 8.19 1.06 -3.94
CA ASN A 81 9.06 0.73 -2.80
C ASN A 81 8.76 1.52 -1.51
N LYS A 82 8.66 0.82 -0.37
CA LYS A 82 8.67 1.41 0.98
C LYS A 82 7.59 2.45 1.26
N ASN A 83 6.42 2.32 0.65
CA ASN A 83 5.29 3.21 0.94
C ASN A 83 4.48 2.72 2.15
N ALA A 84 4.12 3.64 3.04
CA ALA A 84 3.21 3.42 4.16
C ALA A 84 1.88 4.14 3.85
N VAL A 85 0.78 3.40 3.75
CA VAL A 85 -0.50 3.92 3.28
C VAL A 85 -1.62 3.54 4.22
N SER A 86 -2.42 4.53 4.64
CA SER A 86 -3.64 4.29 5.41
C SER A 86 -4.86 5.08 4.95
N GLY A 87 -6.05 4.59 5.25
CA GLY A 87 -7.33 5.28 5.01
C GLY A 87 -8.20 4.59 3.96
N ASP A 88 -8.66 5.31 2.94
CA ASP A 88 -9.52 4.75 1.90
C ASP A 88 -9.24 5.36 0.51
N HIS A 89 -9.24 4.54 -0.54
CA HIS A 89 -9.14 5.00 -1.94
C HIS A 89 -7.87 5.83 -2.26
N ASN A 90 -6.70 5.40 -1.79
CA ASN A 90 -5.43 6.09 -2.10
C ASN A 90 -4.65 5.38 -3.21
N THR A 91 -4.15 6.15 -4.18
CA THR A 91 -3.21 5.69 -5.22
C THR A 91 -1.83 6.24 -4.91
N VAL A 92 -0.85 5.36 -4.64
CA VAL A 92 0.49 5.74 -4.19
C VAL A 92 1.55 4.98 -4.99
N SER A 93 2.41 5.72 -5.67
CA SER A 93 3.58 5.19 -6.40
C SER A 93 4.86 5.90 -5.99
N GLY A 94 6.01 5.33 -6.37
CA GLY A 94 7.34 5.83 -6.00
C GLY A 94 7.84 5.34 -4.64
N THR A 95 8.70 6.11 -3.99
CA THR A 95 9.57 5.59 -2.93
C THR A 95 9.42 6.33 -1.61
N GLN A 96 9.19 5.60 -0.51
CA GLN A 96 9.20 6.15 0.85
C GLN A 96 8.14 7.23 1.11
N ASN A 97 6.96 7.09 0.53
CA ASN A 97 5.83 7.98 0.81
C ASN A 97 5.03 7.49 2.03
N THR A 98 4.60 8.43 2.87
CA THR A 98 3.65 8.20 3.97
C THR A 98 2.34 8.90 3.66
N VAL A 99 1.27 8.14 3.44
CA VAL A 99 0.00 8.66 2.95
C VAL A 99 -1.13 8.23 3.87
N SER A 100 -1.95 9.17 4.32
CA SER A 100 -3.12 8.92 5.17
C SER A 100 -4.34 9.71 4.70
N GLY A 101 -5.54 9.23 5.07
CA GLY A 101 -6.80 9.86 4.70
C GLY A 101 -7.36 9.28 3.40
N ASN A 102 -8.14 10.06 2.66
CA ASN A 102 -8.95 9.51 1.57
C ASN A 102 -8.69 10.16 0.21
N HIS A 103 -8.81 9.36 -0.86
CA HIS A 103 -8.77 9.86 -2.25
C HIS A 103 -7.47 10.59 -2.60
N GLN A 104 -6.33 10.17 -2.04
CA GLN A 104 -5.03 10.76 -2.33
C GLN A 104 -4.43 10.16 -3.61
N ILE A 105 -3.78 10.99 -4.43
CA ILE A 105 -2.93 10.54 -5.54
C ILE A 105 -1.51 11.04 -5.25
N VAL A 106 -0.59 10.13 -4.95
CA VAL A 106 0.77 10.47 -4.54
C VAL A 106 1.77 9.74 -5.42
N SER A 107 2.70 10.48 -6.03
CA SER A 107 3.83 9.93 -6.75
C SER A 107 5.13 10.64 -6.37
N GLY A 108 6.27 10.03 -6.68
CA GLY A 108 7.59 10.59 -6.35
C GLY A 108 8.17 10.00 -5.08
N SER A 109 8.89 10.79 -4.27
CA SER A 109 9.63 10.24 -3.15
C SER A 109 9.62 11.08 -1.88
N HIS A 110 9.67 10.41 -0.73
CA HIS A 110 9.76 11.04 0.59
C HIS A 110 8.61 12.02 0.86
N GLY A 111 7.42 11.78 0.29
CA GLY A 111 6.23 12.58 0.52
C GLY A 111 5.50 12.20 1.81
N THR A 112 4.95 13.19 2.51
CA THR A 112 4.00 12.98 3.62
C THR A 112 2.69 13.67 3.27
N VAL A 113 1.62 12.90 3.11
CA VAL A 113 0.32 13.42 2.63
C VAL A 113 -0.80 12.98 3.56
N SER A 114 -1.63 13.93 4.00
CA SER A 114 -2.80 13.66 4.84
C SER A 114 -4.00 14.55 4.50
N GLY A 115 -5.21 14.07 4.82
CA GLY A 115 -6.47 14.77 4.60
C GLY A 115 -7.31 14.11 3.51
N ASN A 116 -7.79 14.87 2.53
CA ASN A 116 -8.63 14.32 1.46
C ASN A 116 -8.30 14.91 0.07
N HIS A 117 -8.43 14.11 -0.99
CA HIS A 117 -8.38 14.60 -2.39
C HIS A 117 -7.11 15.39 -2.77
N ASN A 118 -5.96 15.13 -2.16
CA ASN A 118 -4.72 15.79 -2.57
C ASN A 118 -4.04 15.01 -3.70
N THR A 119 -3.48 15.74 -4.66
CA THR A 119 -2.60 15.22 -5.71
C THR A 119 -1.20 15.76 -5.47
N VAL A 120 -0.24 14.88 -5.19
CA VAL A 120 1.12 15.25 -4.82
C VAL A 120 2.12 14.50 -5.69
N SER A 121 3.04 15.23 -6.30
CA SER A 121 4.15 14.65 -7.07
C SER A 121 5.48 15.34 -6.73
N GLY A 122 6.59 14.65 -6.97
CA GLY A 122 7.94 15.19 -6.75
C GLY A 122 8.60 14.67 -5.47
N ARG A 123 9.43 15.49 -4.80
CA ARG A 123 10.31 15.02 -3.73
C ARG A 123 10.16 15.82 -2.44
N ASN A 124 10.15 15.14 -1.29
CA ASN A 124 10.15 15.76 0.04
C ASN A 124 8.97 16.73 0.28
N ASN A 125 7.79 16.43 -0.26
CA ASN A 125 6.62 17.30 -0.09
C ASN A 125 5.78 16.86 1.11
N SER A 126 5.39 17.82 1.96
CA SER A 126 4.48 17.62 3.09
C SER A 126 3.17 18.36 2.83
N VAL A 127 2.07 17.63 2.69
CA VAL A 127 0.78 18.20 2.26
C VAL A 127 -0.34 17.76 3.19
N TYR A 128 -1.03 18.73 3.78
CA TYR A 128 -2.10 18.49 4.75
C TYR A 128 -3.34 19.32 4.39
N GLY A 129 -4.49 18.64 4.27
CA GLY A 129 -5.79 19.27 4.07
C GLY A 129 -6.56 18.69 2.89
N ASN A 130 -7.34 19.52 2.20
CA ASN A 130 -8.30 19.05 1.19
C ASN A 130 -8.07 19.66 -0.20
N LYS A 131 -8.12 18.85 -1.25
CA LYS A 131 -8.07 19.31 -2.65
C LYS A 131 -6.82 20.13 -3.00
N ASN A 132 -5.65 19.77 -2.46
CA ASN A 132 -4.40 20.43 -2.82
C ASN A 132 -3.73 19.72 -4.00
N ILE A 133 -3.13 20.50 -4.91
CA ILE A 133 -2.28 20.01 -6.01
C ILE A 133 -0.87 20.54 -5.76
N VAL A 134 0.08 19.64 -5.52
CA VAL A 134 1.46 20.01 -5.19
C VAL A 134 2.43 19.26 -6.08
N SER A 135 3.31 19.98 -6.79
CA SER A 135 4.37 19.39 -7.61
C SER A 135 5.71 20.12 -7.42
N GLY A 136 6.81 19.38 -7.53
CA GLY A 136 8.17 19.91 -7.34
C GLY A 136 8.80 19.38 -6.06
N SER A 137 9.74 20.13 -5.49
CA SER A 137 10.54 19.65 -4.35
C SER A 137 10.47 20.54 -3.11
N ASN A 138 10.45 19.89 -1.93
CA ASN A 138 10.59 20.53 -0.61
C ASN A 138 9.44 21.49 -0.23
N HIS A 139 8.22 21.20 -0.66
CA HIS A 139 7.05 22.00 -0.27
C HIS A 139 6.46 21.57 1.07
N VAL A 140 5.96 22.55 1.82
CA VAL A 140 5.09 22.33 2.98
C VAL A 140 3.80 23.09 2.78
N VAL A 141 2.69 22.38 2.64
CA VAL A 141 1.37 22.93 2.29
C VAL A 141 0.35 22.54 3.32
N TYR A 142 -0.35 23.54 3.86
CA TYR A 142 -1.50 23.36 4.74
C TYR A 142 -2.73 24.07 4.17
N GLY A 143 -3.89 23.47 4.40
CA GLY A 143 -5.19 24.06 4.09
C GLY A 143 -5.86 23.41 2.89
N ASN A 144 -6.75 24.16 2.23
CA ASN A 144 -7.63 23.62 1.21
C ASN A 144 -7.48 24.36 -0.12
N ASN A 145 -7.67 23.62 -1.23
CA ASN A 145 -7.68 24.16 -2.59
C ASN A 145 -6.39 24.91 -2.97
N LYS A 146 -5.22 24.44 -2.51
CA LYS A 146 -3.93 25.04 -2.87
C LYS A 146 -3.40 24.42 -4.15
N VAL A 147 -2.78 25.25 -4.98
CA VAL A 147 -1.96 24.82 -6.11
C VAL A 147 -0.56 25.35 -5.88
N VAL A 148 0.41 24.46 -5.68
CA VAL A 148 1.81 24.79 -5.44
C VAL A 148 2.66 24.02 -6.43
N THR A 149 3.41 24.72 -7.26
CA THR A 149 4.23 24.11 -8.32
C THR A 149 5.59 24.80 -8.39
N GLY A 150 6.61 24.07 -8.83
CA GLY A 150 7.99 24.58 -8.96
C GLY A 150 8.88 24.10 -7.80
N GLY A 151 10.16 24.48 -7.81
CA GLY A 151 11.15 23.93 -6.89
C GLY A 151 11.88 22.71 -7.46
#